data_AF-A0A949TC65-F1
#
_entry.id   AF-A0A949TC65-F1
#
_cell.length_a   1.000
_cell.length_b   1.000
_cell.length_c   1.000
_cell.angle_alpha   90.00
_cell.angle_beta   90.00
_cell.angle_gamma   90.00
#
_symmetry.space_group_name_H-M   'P 1'
#
loop_
_entity.id
_entity.type
_entity.pdbx_description
1 polymer ?
#
loop_
_entity_poly.entity_id
_entity_poly.type
_entity_poly.pdbx_seq_one_letter_code
_entity_poly.pdbx_strand_id
1 'polypeptide(L)'
;MSNNAYTIHENLNEFEESVLEDLNQGYDLVNVAYGDDGSWFGVYQDTPDNTAFSSESSADELAQTIQQAANLGYSLIDVEYGDGKWFGTFEQSYDTHLYSNSSSVNEFTEDIVQMHNLGYSLTDIEYGDGVWFGLFQDVPNSTAYSFESNIGDFTQQIQQQWNQGYDLVNVEYVDNTWVGFFEDDSSITSGYITASTFDQLQTDVQDFWNEGYELVDVEYGDGVWLGTVEKETYTPSSYDDFYSQLYDLQMQAEIQRMSHEFLIDTVNSAANSIMNLAV
;
A
#
# COMPACT_ATOMS: atom_id res chain seq x y z
N MET A 1 9.61 -0.01 17.91
CA MET A 1 8.53 0.98 17.83
C MET A 1 8.63 1.44 16.41
N SER A 2 7.80 0.86 15.55
CA SER A 2 7.59 1.29 14.17
C SER A 2 7.32 2.79 14.19
N ASN A 3 8.13 3.53 13.45
CA ASN A 3 7.86 4.94 13.22
C ASN A 3 6.90 5.02 12.03
N ASN A 4 5.59 5.02 12.29
CA ASN A 4 4.62 5.34 11.26
C ASN A 4 4.72 6.85 10.96
N ALA A 5 4.66 7.19 9.69
CA ALA A 5 4.69 8.57 9.22
C ALA A 5 3.60 8.77 8.17
N TYR A 6 3.29 10.03 7.90
CA TYR A 6 2.45 10.40 6.77
C TYR A 6 2.95 11.70 6.16
N THR A 7 2.63 11.92 4.90
CA THR A 7 2.84 13.20 4.21
C THR A 7 1.56 13.64 3.51
N ILE A 8 1.42 14.96 3.30
CA ILE A 8 0.28 15.52 2.57
C ILE A 8 0.72 16.73 1.75
N HIS A 9 0.31 16.78 0.48
CA HIS A 9 0.59 17.92 -0.40
C HIS A 9 -0.55 18.13 -1.41
N GLU A 10 -0.95 19.40 -1.63
CA GLU A 10 -1.94 19.81 -2.64
C GLU A 10 -1.40 19.72 -4.08
N ASN A 11 -0.12 19.36 -4.25
CA ASN A 11 0.55 19.28 -5.53
C ASN A 11 1.27 17.94 -5.67
N LEU A 12 0.98 17.21 -6.76
CA LEU A 12 1.62 15.92 -7.00
C LEU A 12 3.16 16.01 -7.05
N ASN A 13 3.76 17.06 -7.61
CA ASN A 13 5.23 17.12 -7.65
C ASN A 13 5.82 17.33 -6.25
N GLU A 14 5.18 18.15 -5.41
CA GLU A 14 5.62 18.36 -4.01
C GLU A 14 5.39 17.08 -3.18
N PHE A 15 4.30 16.36 -3.46
CA PHE A 15 4.04 15.03 -2.90
C PHE A 15 5.15 14.04 -3.26
N GLU A 16 5.45 13.87 -4.54
CA GLU A 16 6.49 12.95 -5.03
C GLU A 16 7.89 13.32 -4.49
N GLU A 17 8.20 14.61 -4.38
CA GLU A 17 9.44 15.08 -3.73
C GLU A 17 9.48 14.64 -2.26
N SER A 18 8.39 14.79 -1.51
CA SER A 18 8.30 14.33 -0.12
C SER A 18 8.41 12.81 0.00
N VAL A 19 7.73 12.06 -0.87
CA VAL A 19 7.82 10.60 -0.90
C VAL A 19 9.28 10.19 -1.09
N LEU A 20 10.00 10.78 -2.05
CA LEU A 20 11.42 10.50 -2.24
C LEU A 20 12.26 10.85 -1.01
N GLU A 21 11.96 11.93 -0.30
CA GLU A 21 12.65 12.28 0.95
C GLU A 21 12.41 11.25 2.05
N ASP A 22 11.20 10.73 2.18
CA ASP A 22 10.82 9.75 3.19
C ASP A 22 11.39 8.35 2.87
N LEU A 23 11.33 7.91 1.60
CA LEU A 23 12.01 6.70 1.13
C LEU A 23 13.53 6.75 1.39
N ASN A 24 14.16 7.91 1.19
CA ASN A 24 15.60 8.09 1.48
C ASN A 24 15.95 8.06 2.98
N GLN A 25 14.95 8.23 3.85
CA GLN A 25 15.09 8.09 5.30
C GLN A 25 14.85 6.65 5.77
N GLY A 26 14.43 5.76 4.87
CA GLY A 26 14.13 4.35 5.16
C GLY A 26 12.70 4.11 5.62
N TYR A 27 11.78 5.02 5.31
CA TYR A 27 10.35 4.76 5.45
C TYR A 27 9.83 4.09 4.18
N ASP A 28 8.90 3.17 4.33
CA ASP A 28 8.26 2.50 3.21
C ASP A 28 6.87 3.05 2.97
N LEU A 29 6.59 3.47 1.74
CA LEU A 29 5.26 3.96 1.33
C LEU A 29 4.35 2.75 1.12
N VAL A 30 3.27 2.65 1.90
CA VAL A 30 2.37 1.48 1.88
C VAL A 30 1.02 1.76 1.26
N ASN A 31 0.57 3.02 1.27
CA ASN A 31 -0.71 3.43 0.71
C ASN A 31 -0.68 4.92 0.34
N VAL A 32 -1.44 5.27 -0.69
CA VAL A 32 -1.65 6.64 -1.15
C VAL A 32 -3.13 6.90 -1.36
N ALA A 33 -3.59 8.08 -0.96
CA ALA A 33 -4.97 8.52 -1.19
C ALA A 33 -5.04 9.91 -1.80
N TYR A 34 -6.09 10.20 -2.56
CA TYR A 34 -6.36 11.53 -3.10
C TYR A 34 -7.67 12.14 -2.59
N GLY A 35 -7.55 13.28 -1.89
CA GLY A 35 -8.68 14.04 -1.38
C GLY A 35 -9.40 14.89 -2.43
N ASP A 36 -10.72 15.11 -2.25
CA ASP A 36 -11.49 16.04 -3.10
C ASP A 36 -11.05 17.51 -2.97
N ASP A 37 -10.28 17.83 -1.93
CA ASP A 37 -9.64 19.11 -1.72
C ASP A 37 -8.40 19.31 -2.59
N GLY A 38 -7.98 18.27 -3.33
CA GLY A 38 -6.83 18.26 -4.23
C GLY A 38 -5.54 17.77 -3.58
N SER A 39 -5.60 17.23 -2.37
CA SER A 39 -4.42 16.79 -1.63
C SER A 39 -4.11 15.32 -1.87
N TRP A 40 -2.85 15.03 -2.14
CA TRP A 40 -2.29 13.68 -2.07
C TRP A 40 -1.84 13.40 -0.65
N PHE A 41 -2.16 12.21 -0.15
CA PHE A 41 -1.74 11.72 1.15
C PHE A 41 -0.98 10.41 0.98
N GLY A 42 0.10 10.23 1.74
CA GLY A 42 0.89 9.00 1.74
C GLY A 42 1.03 8.46 3.15
N VAL A 43 0.77 7.17 3.34
CA VAL A 43 1.00 6.42 4.57
C VAL A 43 2.35 5.74 4.49
N TYR A 44 3.14 5.84 5.55
CA TYR A 44 4.43 5.16 5.64
C TYR A 44 4.56 4.29 6.88
N GLN A 45 5.27 3.19 6.71
CA GLN A 45 5.64 2.27 7.77
C GLN A 45 7.17 2.12 7.86
N ASP A 46 7.64 1.71 9.03
CA ASP A 46 9.04 1.32 9.29
C ASP A 46 9.18 -0.20 9.10
N THR A 47 8.76 -0.68 7.94
CA THR A 47 8.93 -2.05 7.48
C THR A 47 10.27 -2.18 6.74
N PRO A 48 10.77 -3.40 6.47
CA PRO A 48 12.07 -3.58 5.84
C PRO A 48 12.01 -3.76 4.31
N ASP A 49 10.86 -3.48 3.69
CA ASP A 49 10.57 -3.88 2.32
C ASP A 49 10.77 -2.69 1.39
N ASN A 50 11.83 -2.70 0.57
CA ASN A 50 12.10 -1.54 -0.31
C ASN A 50 10.88 -1.19 -1.15
N THR A 51 10.30 -0.01 -0.92
CA THR A 51 9.17 0.51 -1.70
C THR A 51 9.61 1.47 -2.81
N ALA A 52 8.76 1.63 -3.81
CA ALA A 52 8.91 2.56 -4.92
C ALA A 52 7.54 3.09 -5.37
N PHE A 53 7.52 4.13 -6.18
CA PHE A 53 6.29 4.68 -6.73
C PHE A 53 6.44 5.10 -8.20
N SER A 54 5.30 5.30 -8.86
CA SER A 54 5.22 5.97 -10.18
C SER A 54 3.90 6.72 -10.33
N SER A 55 3.90 7.85 -11.04
CA SER A 55 2.68 8.51 -11.50
C SER A 55 2.60 8.54 -13.03
N GLU A 56 1.45 8.12 -13.56
CA GLU A 56 1.24 7.93 -14.99
C GLU A 56 -0.01 8.65 -15.46
N SER A 57 -0.08 9.03 -16.74
CA SER A 57 -1.21 9.82 -17.25
C SER A 57 -2.40 8.95 -17.69
N SER A 58 -2.26 7.64 -17.64
CA SER A 58 -3.31 6.67 -17.98
C SER A 58 -3.05 5.31 -17.36
N ALA A 59 -4.11 4.51 -17.16
CA ALA A 59 -4.01 3.14 -16.69
C ALA A 59 -3.17 2.23 -17.63
N ASP A 60 -3.11 2.55 -18.93
CA ASP A 60 -2.28 1.84 -19.91
C ASP A 60 -0.78 2.15 -19.77
N GLU A 61 -0.44 3.37 -19.36
CA GLU A 61 0.93 3.76 -19.00
C GLU A 61 1.32 3.09 -17.66
N LEU A 62 0.44 3.13 -16.65
CA LEU A 62 0.65 2.42 -15.38
C LEU A 62 0.85 0.91 -15.60
N ALA A 63 0.04 0.27 -16.44
CA ALA A 63 0.19 -1.13 -16.84
C ALA A 63 1.57 -1.45 -17.43
N GLN A 64 2.18 -0.53 -18.18
CA GLN A 64 3.54 -0.69 -18.71
C GLN A 64 4.60 -0.54 -17.62
N THR A 65 4.37 0.37 -16.68
CA THR A 65 5.25 0.60 -15.53
C THR A 65 5.23 -0.59 -14.57
N ILE A 66 4.06 -1.17 -14.29
CA ILE A 66 3.92 -2.42 -13.51
C ILE A 66 4.75 -3.55 -14.12
N GLN A 67 4.69 -3.73 -15.45
CA GLN A 67 5.50 -4.76 -16.13
C GLN A 67 7.01 -4.48 -16.01
N GLN A 68 7.43 -3.21 -16.01
CA GLN A 68 8.82 -2.84 -15.82
C GLN A 68 9.28 -3.09 -14.37
N ALA A 69 8.45 -2.70 -13.40
CA ALA A 69 8.67 -2.92 -11.96
C ALA A 69 8.80 -4.42 -11.65
N ALA A 70 7.94 -5.27 -12.21
CA ALA A 70 8.02 -6.72 -12.06
C ALA A 70 9.35 -7.33 -12.54
N ASN A 71 9.94 -6.78 -13.61
CA ASN A 71 11.26 -7.21 -14.09
C ASN A 71 12.41 -6.82 -13.14
N LEU A 72 12.15 -5.88 -12.23
CA LEU A 72 13.07 -5.42 -11.19
C LEU A 72 12.80 -6.09 -9.84
N GLY A 73 11.80 -6.96 -9.75
CA GLY A 73 11.40 -7.64 -8.52
C GLY A 73 10.51 -6.79 -7.62
N TYR A 74 9.69 -5.90 -8.21
CA TYR A 74 8.69 -5.12 -7.52
C TYR A 74 7.28 -5.53 -7.94
N SER A 75 6.35 -5.52 -7.00
CA SER A 75 4.92 -5.78 -7.21
C SER A 75 4.11 -4.55 -6.83
N LEU A 76 3.03 -4.27 -7.56
CA LEU A 76 2.10 -3.20 -7.21
C LEU A 76 1.32 -3.63 -5.97
N ILE A 77 1.21 -2.76 -4.97
CA ILE A 77 0.47 -3.02 -3.73
C ILE A 77 -0.73 -2.12 -3.53
N ASP A 78 -0.72 -0.96 -4.19
CA ASP A 78 -1.72 0.08 -4.01
C ASP A 78 -1.77 0.96 -5.27
N VAL A 79 -2.97 1.40 -5.65
CA VAL A 79 -3.22 2.28 -6.79
C VAL A 79 -4.23 3.36 -6.42
N GLU A 80 -3.92 4.60 -6.79
CA GLU A 80 -4.79 5.75 -6.52
C GLU A 80 -4.95 6.61 -7.79
N TYR A 81 -6.14 7.18 -7.98
CA TYR A 81 -6.41 8.10 -9.08
C TYR A 81 -6.81 9.50 -8.59
N GLY A 82 -5.85 10.42 -8.71
CA GLY A 82 -6.00 11.82 -8.35
C GLY A 82 -5.44 12.77 -9.40
N ASP A 83 -5.95 14.00 -9.48
CA ASP A 83 -5.41 15.08 -10.34
C ASP A 83 -5.12 14.67 -11.82
N GLY A 84 -5.92 13.73 -12.36
CA GLY A 84 -5.74 13.22 -13.72
C GLY A 84 -4.52 12.29 -13.89
N LYS A 85 -4.07 11.67 -12.80
CA LYS A 85 -2.90 10.81 -12.70
C LYS A 85 -3.25 9.52 -11.98
N TRP A 86 -2.69 8.44 -12.48
CA TRP A 86 -2.67 7.14 -11.83
C TRP A 86 -1.39 7.04 -11.04
N PHE A 87 -1.48 6.96 -9.72
CA PHE A 87 -0.35 6.75 -8.82
C PHE A 87 -0.30 5.27 -8.47
N GLY A 88 0.87 4.65 -8.60
CA GLY A 88 1.09 3.27 -8.21
C GLY A 88 2.16 3.18 -7.14
N THR A 89 1.84 2.48 -6.06
CA THR A 89 2.75 2.16 -4.96
C THR A 89 3.23 0.72 -5.12
N PHE A 90 4.55 0.51 -5.00
CA PHE A 90 5.20 -0.76 -5.25
C PHE A 90 6.04 -1.19 -4.07
N GLU A 91 6.10 -2.50 -3.82
CA GLU A 91 7.00 -3.11 -2.85
C GLU A 91 7.93 -4.11 -3.53
N GLN A 92 9.11 -4.34 -2.95
CA GLN A 92 9.99 -5.41 -3.37
C GLN A 92 9.45 -6.77 -2.89
N SER A 93 8.73 -7.47 -3.76
CA SER A 93 8.19 -8.81 -3.48
C SER A 93 8.49 -9.81 -4.59
N TYR A 94 8.57 -11.09 -4.22
CA TYR A 94 8.63 -12.20 -5.17
C TYR A 94 7.24 -12.78 -5.47
N ASP A 95 6.21 -12.31 -4.77
CA ASP A 95 4.83 -12.72 -4.98
C ASP A 95 4.28 -12.07 -6.25
N THR A 96 3.43 -12.82 -6.95
CA THR A 96 2.86 -12.37 -8.21
C THR A 96 1.56 -11.62 -7.95
N HIS A 97 1.61 -10.30 -7.98
CA HIS A 97 0.40 -9.48 -7.97
C HIS A 97 -0.11 -9.32 -9.40
N LEU A 98 -1.41 -9.51 -9.59
CA LEU A 98 -2.10 -9.39 -10.88
C LEU A 98 -2.98 -8.15 -10.88
N TYR A 99 -3.25 -7.60 -12.05
CA TYR A 99 -4.16 -6.47 -12.18
C TYR A 99 -5.14 -6.68 -13.35
N SER A 100 -6.25 -5.94 -13.33
CA SER A 100 -7.19 -5.83 -14.45
C SER A 100 -7.57 -4.38 -14.72
N ASN A 101 -7.74 -4.03 -15.99
CA ASN A 101 -8.30 -2.74 -16.42
C ASN A 101 -9.59 -3.01 -17.19
N SER A 102 -10.69 -2.42 -16.75
CA SER A 102 -12.01 -2.66 -17.37
C SER A 102 -12.70 -1.32 -17.66
N SER A 103 -13.41 -1.24 -18.79
CA SER A 103 -14.06 0.01 -19.21
C SER A 103 -15.47 0.19 -18.63
N SER A 104 -15.94 -0.80 -17.87
CA SER A 104 -17.23 -0.79 -17.21
C SER A 104 -17.25 -1.70 -15.99
N VAL A 105 -18.12 -1.38 -15.03
CA VAL A 105 -18.33 -2.19 -13.82
C VAL A 105 -18.76 -3.64 -14.13
N ASN A 106 -19.44 -3.87 -15.26
CA ASN A 106 -19.83 -5.23 -15.66
C ASN A 106 -18.61 -6.06 -16.08
N GLU A 107 -17.74 -5.48 -16.91
CA GLU A 107 -16.48 -6.13 -17.30
C GLU A 107 -15.60 -6.35 -16.07
N PHE A 108 -15.51 -5.34 -15.19
CA PHE A 108 -14.76 -5.45 -13.95
C PHE A 108 -15.28 -6.56 -13.03
N THR A 109 -16.60 -6.72 -12.91
CA THR A 109 -17.21 -7.82 -12.15
C THR A 109 -16.87 -9.18 -12.76
N GLU A 110 -16.81 -9.28 -14.10
CA GLU A 110 -16.37 -10.50 -14.78
C GLU A 110 -14.88 -10.80 -14.50
N ASP A 111 -14.03 -9.77 -14.48
CA ASP A 111 -12.61 -9.88 -14.13
C ASP A 111 -12.41 -10.38 -12.70
N ILE A 112 -13.15 -9.84 -11.71
CA ILE A 112 -13.13 -10.33 -10.33
C ILE A 112 -13.48 -11.82 -10.26
N VAL A 113 -14.55 -12.24 -10.94
CA VAL A 113 -14.96 -13.66 -10.97
C VAL A 113 -13.88 -14.52 -11.63
N GLN A 114 -13.25 -14.03 -12.69
CA GLN A 114 -12.17 -14.74 -13.35
C GLN A 114 -10.95 -14.91 -12.44
N MET A 115 -10.50 -13.85 -11.76
CA MET A 115 -9.35 -13.89 -10.85
C MET A 115 -9.61 -14.78 -9.63
N HIS A 116 -10.81 -14.70 -9.05
CA HIS A 116 -11.22 -15.61 -7.98
C HIS A 116 -11.18 -17.08 -8.43
N ASN A 117 -11.60 -17.40 -9.65
CA ASN A 117 -11.50 -18.76 -10.19
C ASN A 117 -10.06 -19.23 -10.43
N LEU A 118 -9.11 -18.29 -10.52
CA LEU A 118 -7.67 -18.57 -10.62
C LEU A 118 -6.99 -18.66 -9.24
N GLY A 119 -7.71 -18.38 -8.16
CA GLY A 119 -7.21 -18.41 -6.78
C GLY A 119 -6.72 -17.07 -6.24
N TYR A 120 -7.00 -15.96 -6.93
CA TYR A 120 -6.61 -14.62 -6.47
C TYR A 120 -7.80 -13.88 -5.87
N SER A 121 -7.55 -13.10 -4.82
CA SER A 121 -8.51 -12.17 -4.22
C SER A 121 -8.27 -10.77 -4.73
N LEU A 122 -9.32 -9.97 -4.89
CA LEU A 122 -9.20 -8.53 -5.06
C LEU A 122 -8.68 -7.96 -3.73
N THR A 123 -7.71 -7.05 -3.76
CA THR A 123 -7.16 -6.43 -2.55
C THR A 123 -7.27 -4.92 -2.56
N ASP A 124 -7.47 -4.34 -3.76
CA ASP A 124 -7.58 -2.91 -3.98
C ASP A 124 -8.36 -2.69 -5.31
N ILE A 125 -9.09 -1.58 -5.38
CA ILE A 125 -9.88 -1.11 -6.51
C ILE A 125 -9.80 0.40 -6.64
N GLU A 126 -9.55 0.88 -7.85
CA GLU A 126 -9.59 2.31 -8.17
C GLU A 126 -10.45 2.56 -9.42
N TYR A 127 -11.15 3.69 -9.46
CA TYR A 127 -11.91 4.16 -10.61
C TYR A 127 -11.50 5.58 -11.04
N GLY A 128 -10.72 5.65 -12.11
CA GLY A 128 -10.19 6.87 -12.68
C GLY A 128 -10.32 6.94 -14.20
N ASP A 129 -10.48 8.14 -14.79
CA ASP A 129 -10.51 8.35 -16.25
C ASP A 129 -11.40 7.37 -17.05
N GLY A 130 -12.50 6.89 -16.44
CA GLY A 130 -13.41 5.91 -17.05
C GLY A 130 -12.91 4.47 -17.08
N VAL A 131 -11.89 4.14 -16.28
CA VAL A 131 -11.30 2.80 -16.15
C VAL A 131 -11.47 2.33 -14.71
N TRP A 132 -11.96 1.11 -14.55
CA TRP A 132 -11.90 0.34 -13.31
C TRP A 132 -10.57 -0.40 -13.28
N PHE A 133 -9.75 -0.13 -12.29
CA PHE A 133 -8.50 -0.81 -12.02
C PHE A 133 -8.70 -1.71 -10.80
N GLY A 134 -8.34 -2.98 -10.90
CA GLY A 134 -8.36 -3.88 -9.74
C GLY A 134 -7.02 -4.54 -9.55
N LEU A 135 -6.57 -4.59 -8.31
CA LEU A 135 -5.38 -5.31 -7.88
C LEU A 135 -5.78 -6.63 -7.24
N PHE A 136 -5.05 -7.70 -7.59
CA PHE A 136 -5.35 -9.04 -7.13
C PHE A 136 -4.10 -9.74 -6.60
N GLN A 137 -4.24 -10.40 -5.45
CA GLN A 137 -3.14 -11.09 -4.76
C GLN A 137 -3.55 -12.52 -4.39
N ASP A 138 -2.55 -13.40 -4.31
CA ASP A 138 -2.70 -14.76 -3.76
C ASP A 138 -2.60 -14.68 -2.23
N VAL A 139 -3.70 -14.28 -1.60
CA VAL A 139 -3.77 -14.16 -0.15
C VAL A 139 -4.08 -15.53 0.48
N PRO A 140 -3.33 -15.94 1.53
CA PRO A 140 -3.51 -17.26 2.15
C PRO A 140 -4.81 -17.37 2.96
N ASN A 141 -5.42 -16.23 3.31
CA ASN A 141 -6.57 -16.12 4.20
C ASN A 141 -7.88 -16.03 3.42
N SER A 142 -9.00 -16.29 4.11
CA SER A 142 -10.33 -16.04 3.54
C SER A 142 -10.56 -14.54 3.46
N THR A 143 -11.04 -14.06 2.30
CA THR A 143 -11.37 -12.64 2.11
C THR A 143 -12.86 -12.39 2.00
N ALA A 144 -13.27 -11.16 2.30
CA ALA A 144 -14.62 -10.66 2.07
C ALA A 144 -14.59 -9.20 1.61
N TYR A 145 -15.67 -8.77 0.97
CA TYR A 145 -15.85 -7.39 0.51
C TYR A 145 -17.21 -6.86 0.97
N SER A 146 -17.29 -5.56 1.22
CA SER A 146 -18.57 -4.87 1.43
C SER A 146 -18.63 -3.58 0.62
N PHE A 147 -19.84 -3.19 0.24
CA PHE A 147 -20.10 -2.04 -0.64
C PHE A 147 -21.25 -1.23 -0.05
N GLU A 148 -21.02 0.04 0.29
CA GLU A 148 -22.06 0.91 0.84
C GLU A 148 -21.93 2.33 0.31
N SER A 149 -23.05 2.96 -0.03
CA SER A 149 -23.06 4.30 -0.63
C SER A 149 -22.91 5.45 0.36
N ASN A 150 -22.84 5.15 1.65
CA ASN A 150 -22.65 6.15 2.70
C ASN A 150 -21.87 5.58 3.88
N ILE A 151 -21.11 6.45 4.55
CA ILE A 151 -20.23 6.09 5.65
C ILE A 151 -20.95 5.47 6.86
N GLY A 152 -22.20 5.85 7.10
CA GLY A 152 -22.98 5.36 8.23
C GLY A 152 -23.40 3.90 8.08
N ASP A 153 -23.74 3.48 6.87
CA ASP A 153 -24.03 2.07 6.57
C ASP A 153 -22.72 1.28 6.39
N PHE A 154 -21.69 1.88 5.81
CA PHE A 154 -20.36 1.26 5.68
C PHE A 154 -19.78 0.84 7.03
N THR A 155 -19.79 1.73 8.02
CA THR A 155 -19.30 1.42 9.38
C THR A 155 -20.14 0.35 10.09
N GLN A 156 -21.43 0.20 9.73
CA GLN A 156 -22.24 -0.94 10.18
C GLN A 156 -21.82 -2.25 9.51
N GLN A 157 -21.37 -2.23 8.26
CA GLN A 157 -20.83 -3.41 7.59
C GLN A 157 -19.49 -3.82 8.18
N ILE A 158 -18.59 -2.88 8.47
CA ILE A 158 -17.34 -3.16 9.18
C ILE A 158 -17.63 -3.92 10.48
N GLN A 159 -18.57 -3.43 11.29
CA GLN A 159 -18.96 -4.11 12.53
C GLN A 159 -19.57 -5.49 12.30
N GLN A 160 -20.29 -5.71 11.20
CA GLN A 160 -20.82 -7.02 10.83
C GLN A 160 -19.73 -8.00 10.42
N GLN A 161 -18.69 -7.53 9.73
CA GLN A 161 -17.54 -8.35 9.33
C GLN A 161 -16.65 -8.72 10.53
N TRP A 162 -16.38 -7.78 11.44
CA TRP A 162 -15.71 -8.09 12.71
C TRP A 162 -16.46 -9.15 13.53
N ASN A 163 -17.79 -9.11 13.56
CA ASN A 163 -18.60 -10.13 14.25
C ASN A 163 -18.51 -11.51 13.58
N GLN A 164 -18.09 -11.58 12.32
CA GLN A 164 -17.85 -12.81 11.57
C GLN A 164 -16.40 -13.30 11.67
N GLY A 165 -15.51 -12.50 12.30
CA GLY A 165 -14.10 -12.83 12.47
C GLY A 165 -13.19 -12.33 11.37
N TYR A 166 -13.66 -11.40 10.52
CA TYR A 166 -12.81 -10.74 9.53
C TYR A 166 -12.36 -9.37 10.02
N ASP A 167 -11.12 -9.00 9.76
CA ASP A 167 -10.52 -7.69 10.00
C ASP A 167 -10.55 -6.84 8.72
N LEU A 168 -10.91 -5.57 8.84
CA LEU A 168 -10.77 -4.57 7.77
C LEU A 168 -9.27 -4.30 7.53
N VAL A 169 -8.82 -4.41 6.28
CA VAL A 169 -7.40 -4.22 5.89
C VAL A 169 -7.19 -3.12 4.83
N ASN A 170 -8.21 -2.81 4.04
CA ASN A 170 -8.17 -1.74 3.03
C ASN A 170 -9.57 -1.12 2.83
N VAL A 171 -9.65 0.15 2.45
CA VAL A 171 -10.86 0.89 2.09
C VAL A 171 -10.66 1.70 0.82
N GLU A 172 -11.68 1.74 -0.04
CA GLU A 172 -11.68 2.55 -1.26
C GLU A 172 -13.00 3.32 -1.41
N TYR A 173 -12.99 4.51 -2.00
CA TYR A 173 -14.18 5.30 -2.32
C TYR A 173 -14.33 5.52 -3.83
N VAL A 174 -14.76 4.45 -4.49
CA VAL A 174 -14.92 4.43 -5.95
C VAL A 174 -16.38 4.57 -6.38
N ASP A 175 -16.63 5.38 -7.41
CA ASP A 175 -17.96 5.61 -8.00
C ASP A 175 -19.07 5.89 -6.95
N ASN A 176 -18.77 6.78 -6.01
CA ASN A 176 -19.65 7.17 -4.89
C ASN A 176 -20.03 6.01 -3.95
N THR A 177 -19.16 5.01 -3.83
CA THR A 177 -19.38 3.82 -3.01
C THR A 177 -18.15 3.54 -2.17
N TRP A 178 -18.33 3.42 -0.87
CA TRP A 178 -17.32 2.87 0.03
C TRP A 178 -17.20 1.37 -0.20
N VAL A 179 -15.99 0.91 -0.46
CA VAL A 179 -15.62 -0.49 -0.61
C VAL A 179 -14.68 -0.84 0.54
N GLY A 180 -14.98 -1.91 1.26
CA GLY A 180 -14.13 -2.41 2.34
C GLY A 180 -13.61 -3.79 2.01
N PHE A 181 -12.32 -3.99 2.22
CA PHE A 181 -11.60 -5.24 2.03
C PHE A 181 -11.33 -5.85 3.38
N PHE A 182 -11.66 -7.14 3.53
CA PHE A 182 -11.57 -7.82 4.81
C PHE A 182 -10.88 -9.17 4.69
N GLU A 183 -10.11 -9.52 5.72
CA GLU A 183 -9.38 -10.79 5.82
C GLU A 183 -9.65 -11.51 7.14
N ASP A 184 -9.78 -12.83 7.10
CA ASP A 184 -9.74 -13.68 8.30
C ASP A 184 -8.28 -13.88 8.72
N ASP A 185 -7.69 -12.86 9.32
CA ASP A 185 -6.34 -12.91 9.88
C ASP A 185 -6.31 -12.74 11.40
N SER A 186 -6.20 -13.87 12.09
CA SER A 186 -6.06 -13.90 13.54
C SER A 186 -4.76 -13.25 14.09
N SER A 187 -3.81 -12.88 13.23
CA SER A 187 -2.54 -12.26 13.59
C SER A 187 -2.66 -10.76 13.85
N ILE A 188 -3.75 -10.12 13.41
CA ILE A 188 -4.02 -8.70 13.57
C ILE A 188 -5.29 -8.44 14.40
N THR A 189 -5.47 -7.18 14.78
CA THR A 189 -6.74 -6.62 15.23
C THR A 189 -6.88 -5.30 14.52
N SER A 190 -7.90 -5.17 13.69
CA SER A 190 -8.12 -3.91 12.98
C SER A 190 -9.05 -2.95 13.72
N GLY A 191 -9.00 -1.70 13.30
CA GLY A 191 -9.80 -0.58 13.75
C GLY A 191 -10.00 0.39 12.58
N TYR A 192 -10.82 1.41 12.79
CA TYR A 192 -10.97 2.48 11.80
C TYR A 192 -11.13 3.85 12.48
N ILE A 193 -10.79 4.89 11.74
CA ILE A 193 -10.97 6.29 12.08
C ILE A 193 -11.91 6.90 11.04
N THR A 194 -12.86 7.74 11.46
CA THR A 194 -13.62 8.60 10.53
C THR A 194 -13.45 10.04 10.94
N ALA A 195 -13.00 10.90 10.01
CA ALA A 195 -12.73 12.29 10.28
C ALA A 195 -13.26 13.19 9.16
N SER A 196 -13.91 14.29 9.52
CA SER A 196 -14.39 15.30 8.54
C SER A 196 -13.30 16.27 8.09
N THR A 197 -12.14 16.24 8.73
CA THR A 197 -11.02 17.15 8.47
C THR A 197 -9.72 16.42 8.71
N PHE A 198 -8.69 16.78 7.96
CA PHE A 198 -7.37 16.19 8.11
C PHE A 198 -6.78 16.36 9.52
N ASP A 199 -6.88 17.54 10.13
CA ASP A 199 -6.42 17.79 11.51
C ASP A 199 -7.04 16.80 12.54
N GLN A 200 -8.28 16.36 12.28
CA GLN A 200 -8.98 15.40 13.12
C GLN A 200 -8.44 13.99 12.86
N LEU A 201 -8.26 13.60 11.59
CA LEU A 201 -7.61 12.34 11.22
C LEU A 201 -6.24 12.22 11.90
N GLN A 202 -5.40 13.25 11.80
CA GLN A 202 -4.07 13.27 12.43
C GLN A 202 -4.13 13.08 13.95
N THR A 203 -5.09 13.74 14.61
CA THR A 203 -5.28 13.63 16.05
C THR A 203 -5.66 12.21 16.44
N ASP A 204 -6.60 11.61 15.72
CA ASP A 204 -7.10 10.26 16.01
C ASP A 204 -6.05 9.19 15.68
N VAL A 205 -5.30 9.35 14.58
CA VAL A 205 -4.15 8.49 14.23
C VAL A 205 -3.12 8.51 15.34
N GLN A 206 -2.80 9.68 15.89
CA GLN A 206 -1.85 9.80 16.99
C GLN A 206 -2.35 9.09 18.27
N ASP A 207 -3.65 9.12 18.54
CA ASP A 207 -4.25 8.37 19.66
C ASP A 207 -4.12 6.86 19.44
N PHE A 208 -4.40 6.36 18.23
CA PHE A 208 -4.20 4.95 17.88
C PHE A 208 -2.74 4.50 17.95
N TRP A 209 -1.80 5.33 17.50
CA TRP A 209 -0.36 5.06 17.67
C TRP A 209 0.04 4.95 19.15
N ASN A 210 -0.53 5.79 20.03
CA ASN A 210 -0.28 5.68 21.48
C ASN A 210 -0.82 4.37 22.08
N GLU A 211 -1.81 3.76 21.43
CA GLU A 211 -2.35 2.44 21.77
C GLU A 211 -1.59 1.28 21.10
N GLY A 212 -0.62 1.58 20.25
CA GLY A 212 0.22 0.62 19.53
C GLY A 212 -0.44 0.03 18.28
N TYR A 213 -1.41 0.75 17.70
CA TYR A 213 -1.87 0.51 16.35
C TYR A 213 -0.97 1.24 15.34
N GLU A 214 -1.07 0.84 14.08
CA GLU A 214 -0.43 1.42 12.92
C GLU A 214 -1.50 1.87 11.92
N LEU A 215 -1.24 2.94 11.18
CA LEU A 215 -2.09 3.32 10.06
C LEU A 215 -1.60 2.51 8.87
N VAL A 216 -2.47 1.73 8.25
CA VAL A 216 -2.11 0.86 7.11
C VAL A 216 -2.66 1.38 5.80
N ASP A 217 -3.78 2.10 5.88
CA ASP A 217 -4.50 2.58 4.72
C ASP A 217 -5.33 3.81 5.13
N VAL A 218 -5.56 4.71 4.18
CA VAL A 218 -6.50 5.81 4.31
C VAL A 218 -7.22 5.99 2.99
N GLU A 219 -8.45 6.47 3.08
CA GLU A 219 -9.18 6.89 1.90
C GLU A 219 -10.02 8.14 2.17
N TYR A 220 -10.22 8.96 1.14
CA TYR A 220 -11.09 10.12 1.19
C TYR A 220 -12.30 9.99 0.26
N GLY A 221 -13.50 10.03 0.86
CA GLY A 221 -14.75 9.90 0.14
C GLY A 221 -15.91 10.59 0.81
N ASP A 222 -16.89 11.07 0.02
CA ASP A 222 -18.14 11.66 0.55
C ASP A 222 -17.92 12.73 1.66
N GLY A 223 -16.84 13.50 1.58
CA GLY A 223 -16.49 14.51 2.58
C GLY A 223 -15.91 13.97 3.89
N VAL A 224 -15.43 12.73 3.90
CA VAL A 224 -14.92 12.03 5.08
C VAL A 224 -13.60 11.32 4.73
N TRP A 225 -12.60 11.52 5.59
CA TRP A 225 -11.43 10.66 5.67
C TRP A 225 -11.78 9.41 6.46
N LEU A 226 -11.50 8.23 5.92
CA LEU A 226 -11.50 6.97 6.64
C LEU A 226 -10.08 6.43 6.72
N GLY A 227 -9.55 6.23 7.92
CA GLY A 227 -8.26 5.58 8.11
C GLY A 227 -8.45 4.16 8.62
N THR A 228 -7.81 3.18 7.99
CA THR A 228 -7.73 1.79 8.46
C THR A 228 -6.49 1.65 9.35
N VAL A 229 -6.69 1.13 10.56
CA VAL A 229 -5.60 0.93 11.52
C VAL A 229 -5.52 -0.51 11.97
N GLU A 230 -4.31 -0.99 12.19
CA GLU A 230 -4.08 -2.38 12.56
C GLU A 230 -3.12 -2.49 13.73
N LYS A 231 -3.21 -3.60 14.45
CA LYS A 231 -2.29 -3.93 15.52
C LYS A 231 -2.03 -5.41 15.51
N GLU A 232 -0.76 -5.78 15.38
CA GLU A 232 -0.36 -7.16 15.57
C GLU A 232 -0.80 -7.67 16.94
N THR A 233 -1.50 -8.79 16.95
CA THR A 233 -1.89 -9.50 18.19
C THR A 233 -0.82 -10.45 18.67
N TYR A 234 0.36 -10.43 18.01
CA TYR A 234 1.45 -11.38 18.20
C TYR A 234 1.74 -11.62 19.68
N THR A 235 1.40 -12.84 20.12
CA THR A 235 1.89 -13.42 21.36
C THR A 235 2.97 -14.44 20.97
N PRO A 236 4.27 -14.13 21.12
CA PRO A 236 5.33 -15.09 20.81
C PRO A 236 5.13 -16.32 21.69
N SER A 237 4.58 -17.39 21.12
CA SER A 237 4.23 -18.59 21.87
C SER A 237 5.17 -19.77 21.58
N SER A 238 6.23 -19.57 20.79
CA SER A 238 7.23 -20.62 20.58
C SER A 238 8.67 -20.09 20.51
N TYR A 239 9.60 -20.96 20.91
CA TYR A 239 11.04 -20.75 20.87
C TYR A 239 11.60 -20.69 19.43
N ASP A 240 10.81 -21.11 18.43
CA ASP A 240 11.22 -21.19 17.02
C ASP A 240 11.10 -19.84 16.31
N ASP A 241 10.10 -19.00 16.65
CA ASP A 241 9.89 -17.70 16.00
C ASP A 241 10.98 -16.68 16.32
N PHE A 242 11.56 -16.75 17.52
CA PHE A 242 12.70 -15.92 17.88
C PHE A 242 13.91 -16.19 16.96
N TYR A 243 14.11 -17.44 16.53
CA TYR A 243 15.21 -17.79 15.64
C TYR A 243 14.93 -17.43 14.18
N SER A 244 13.68 -17.49 13.73
CA SER A 244 13.30 -17.00 12.40
C SER A 244 13.55 -15.50 12.29
N GLN A 245 13.10 -14.70 13.26
CA GLN A 245 13.38 -13.26 13.29
C GLN A 245 14.87 -12.94 13.37
N LEU A 246 15.63 -13.73 14.13
CA LEU A 246 17.09 -13.55 14.21
C LEU A 246 17.80 -13.95 12.91
N TYR A 247 17.23 -14.89 12.14
CA TYR A 247 17.73 -15.32 10.85
C TYR A 247 17.44 -14.27 9.77
N ASP A 248 16.25 -13.69 9.75
CA ASP A 248 15.88 -12.62 8.80
C ASP A 248 16.72 -11.37 9.04
N LEU A 249 16.91 -10.97 10.30
CA LEU A 249 17.82 -9.87 10.66
C LEU A 249 19.27 -10.15 10.23
N GLN A 250 19.74 -11.40 10.33
CA GLN A 250 21.07 -11.78 9.86
C GLN A 250 21.18 -11.72 8.33
N MET A 251 20.15 -12.18 7.62
CA MET A 251 20.10 -12.17 6.16
C MET A 251 20.06 -10.75 5.63
N GLN A 252 19.27 -9.86 6.22
CA GLN A 252 19.22 -8.44 5.85
C GLN A 252 20.54 -7.71 6.11
N ALA A 253 21.20 -7.98 7.24
CA ALA A 253 22.54 -7.44 7.50
C ALA A 253 23.57 -7.92 6.46
N GLU A 254 23.42 -9.15 5.95
CA GLU A 254 24.26 -9.67 4.86
C GLU A 254 23.95 -9.00 3.51
N ILE A 255 22.68 -8.77 3.19
CA ILE A 255 22.25 -8.04 1.98
C ILE A 255 22.79 -6.61 1.99
N GLN A 256 22.64 -5.88 3.11
CA GLN A 256 23.21 -4.53 3.25
C GLN A 256 24.74 -4.53 3.13
N ARG A 257 25.42 -5.55 3.66
CA ARG A 257 26.88 -5.69 3.49
C ARG A 257 27.24 -5.91 2.02
N MET A 258 26.49 -6.77 1.32
CA MET A 258 26.73 -7.07 -0.09
C MET A 258 26.45 -5.87 -1.00
N SER A 259 25.39 -5.09 -0.72
CA SER A 259 25.09 -3.87 -1.47
C SER A 259 26.18 -2.81 -1.28
N HIS A 260 26.70 -2.67 -0.05
CA HIS A 260 27.83 -1.77 0.23
C HIS A 260 29.12 -2.20 -0.48
N GLU A 261 29.43 -3.51 -0.49
CA GLU A 261 30.58 -4.06 -1.22
C GLU A 261 30.46 -3.84 -2.74
N PHE A 262 29.26 -4.04 -3.30
CA PHE A 262 28.98 -3.78 -4.72
C PHE A 262 29.15 -2.30 -5.12
N LEU A 263 28.69 -1.37 -4.27
CA LEU A 263 28.88 0.06 -4.48
C LEU A 263 30.36 0.45 -4.47
N ILE A 264 31.15 -0.10 -3.54
CA ILE A 264 32.61 0.13 -3.47
C ILE A 264 33.30 -0.35 -4.75
N ASP A 265 32.97 -1.55 -5.24
CA ASP A 265 33.56 -2.11 -6.45
C ASP A 265 33.19 -1.30 -7.70
N THR A 266 31.95 -0.83 -7.77
CA THR A 266 31.46 0.02 -8.86
C THR A 266 32.19 1.37 -8.88
N VAL A 267 32.37 2.01 -7.72
CA VAL A 267 33.11 3.28 -7.59
C VAL A 267 34.60 3.09 -7.95
N ASN A 268 35.22 1.99 -7.50
CA ASN A 268 36.62 1.69 -7.82
C ASN A 268 36.82 1.41 -9.33
N SER A 269 35.88 0.71 -9.96
CA SER A 269 35.88 0.46 -11.41
C SER A 269 35.75 1.75 -12.23
N ALA A 270 34.85 2.65 -11.80
CA ALA A 270 34.67 3.97 -12.41
C ALA A 270 35.93 4.86 -12.26
N ALA A 271 36.53 4.89 -11.06
CA ALA A 271 37.74 5.66 -10.80
C ALA A 271 38.95 5.18 -11.63
N ASN A 272 39.11 3.87 -11.81
CA ASN A 272 40.15 3.29 -12.66
C ASN A 272 39.93 3.57 -14.15
N SER A 273 38.68 3.64 -14.59
CA SER A 273 38.33 3.99 -15.97
C SER A 273 38.62 5.47 -16.28
N ILE A 274 38.42 6.37 -15.31
CA ILE A 274 38.75 7.79 -15.42
C ILE A 274 40.28 8.01 -15.44
N MET A 275 41.04 7.29 -14.61
CA MET A 275 42.51 7.39 -14.61
C MET A 275 43.15 6.89 -15.91
N ASN A 276 42.57 5.89 -16.58
CA ASN A 276 43.07 5.39 -17.87
C ASN A 276 42.74 6.30 -19.07
N LEU A 277 41.82 7.26 -18.91
CA LEU A 277 41.50 8.28 -19.92
C LEU A 277 42.37 9.55 -19.79
N ALA A 278 43.15 9.68 -18.72
CA ALA A 278 44.00 10.83 -18.41
C ALA A 278 45.49 10.63 -18.74
N VAL A 279 45.85 9.57 -19.49
CA VAL A 279 47.22 9.23 -19.91
C VAL A 279 47.40 9.34 -21.41
#